data_AF-A0A4P7NM38-F1
#
_entry.id   AF-A0A4P7NM38-F1
#
_cell.length_a   1.000
_cell.length_b   1.000
_cell.length_c   1.000
_cell.angle_alpha   90.00
_cell.angle_beta   90.00
_cell.angle_gamma   90.00
#
_symmetry.space_group_name_H-M   'P 1'
#
loop_
_entity.id
_entity.type
_entity.pdbx_description
1 polymer ?
#
loop_
_entity_poly.entity_id
_entity_poly.type
_entity_poly.pdbx_seq_one_letter_code
_entity_poly.pdbx_strand_id
1 'polypeptide(L)'
;MDNNAYNNAGQPILSKVVSSKKSFLFKSAIGIAIILMDIIIIGVAAGNLNSTRYAFASSYYYYYSPFWTFIFIIPPAILSFVWQVAEFITLAVRKDRGIHPGAHVGLHLVLWLGYIVGATYAGLEVQSLDRYNREPYRSNRYYGSRYNYDNEEAEVQAALKRAFSFQMAILVFAVMLIIAHLTLFVRACIETHRRNKQVRGMYVPAKQSEQPWSVNQA
;
A
#
# COMPACT_ATOMS: atom_id res chain seq x y z
N MET A 1 -3.23 41.97 16.40
CA MET A 1 -2.24 42.44 15.39
C MET A 1 -0.93 41.88 15.90
N ASP A 2 -0.58 40.69 15.43
CA ASP A 2 0.41 39.85 16.10
C ASP A 2 1.77 40.11 15.45
N ASN A 3 2.53 41.00 16.08
CA ASN A 3 3.71 41.68 15.52
C ASN A 3 4.99 40.82 15.44
N ASN A 4 4.89 39.49 15.35
CA ASN A 4 6.08 38.60 15.42
C ASN A 4 6.35 37.82 14.12
N ALA A 5 5.99 38.37 12.96
CA ALA A 5 6.05 37.63 11.70
C ALA A 5 7.38 37.72 10.93
N TYR A 6 8.37 38.52 11.37
CA TYR A 6 9.59 38.78 10.60
C TYR A 6 10.86 38.58 11.43
N ASN A 7 11.90 37.96 10.84
CA ASN A 7 13.21 37.84 11.48
C ASN A 7 13.94 39.20 11.45
N ASN A 8 15.09 39.30 12.12
CA ASN A 8 15.91 40.53 12.16
C ASN A 8 16.38 41.02 10.77
N ALA A 9 16.17 40.24 9.70
CA ALA A 9 16.47 40.60 8.32
C ALA A 9 15.21 40.96 7.50
N GLY A 10 14.04 41.16 8.14
CA GLY A 10 12.79 41.53 7.48
C GLY A 10 12.18 40.43 6.61
N GLN A 11 12.65 39.19 6.73
CA GLN A 11 12.05 38.05 6.04
C GLN A 11 10.97 37.42 6.91
N PRO A 12 9.82 37.01 6.32
CA PRO A 12 8.79 36.33 7.10
C PRO A 12 9.45 35.13 7.80
N ILE A 13 9.32 35.05 9.12
CA ILE A 13 9.75 33.86 9.86
C ILE A 13 8.87 32.76 9.33
N LEU A 14 9.39 32.00 8.37
CA LEU A 14 8.78 30.79 7.87
C LEU A 14 8.72 29.88 9.10
N SER A 15 7.60 29.95 9.83
CA SER A 15 7.35 29.04 10.95
C SER A 15 7.42 27.67 10.30
N LYS A 16 8.57 27.03 10.47
CA LYS A 16 8.83 25.69 9.97
C LYS A 16 7.65 24.90 10.49
N VAL A 17 6.75 24.46 9.61
CA VAL A 17 5.69 23.56 10.02
C VAL A 17 6.38 22.23 10.26
N VAL A 18 7.01 22.15 11.42
CA VAL A 18 7.52 20.92 11.96
C VAL A 18 6.27 20.11 12.22
N SER A 19 6.11 19.04 11.45
CA SER A 19 5.08 18.04 11.72
C SER A 19 5.11 17.76 13.23
N SER A 20 3.97 17.94 13.90
CA SER A 20 3.87 17.66 15.34
C SER A 20 4.45 16.27 15.62
N LYS A 21 5.18 16.10 16.72
CA LYS A 21 5.78 14.81 17.11
C LYS A 21 4.76 13.66 17.01
N LYS A 22 3.49 13.92 17.37
CA LYS A 22 2.38 12.96 17.26
C LYS A 22 2.10 12.55 15.81
N SER A 23 2.08 13.51 14.89
CA SER A 23 1.88 13.25 13.47
C SER A 23 3.06 12.47 12.88
N PHE A 24 4.30 12.82 13.24
CA PHE A 24 5.49 12.06 12.84
C PHE A 24 5.42 10.61 13.32
N LEU A 25 5.18 10.39 14.61
CA LEU A 25 5.04 9.05 15.21
C LEU A 25 3.95 8.22 14.53
N PHE A 26 2.79 8.82 14.25
CA PHE A 26 1.70 8.15 13.53
C PHE A 26 2.12 7.71 12.11
N LYS A 27 2.96 8.50 11.41
CA LYS A 27 3.48 8.12 10.07
C LYS A 27 4.34 6.88 10.18
N SER A 28 5.29 6.93 11.12
CA SER A 28 6.26 5.87 11.34
C SER A 28 5.58 4.58 11.79
N ALA A 29 4.55 4.66 12.65
CA ALA A 29 3.79 3.50 13.10
C ALA A 29 3.07 2.79 11.94
N ILE A 30 2.34 3.53 11.10
CA ILE A 30 1.72 2.95 9.89
C ILE A 30 2.79 2.40 8.95
N GLY A 31 3.93 3.09 8.83
CA GLY A 31 5.01 2.63 7.98
C GLY A 31 5.61 1.30 8.40
N ILE A 32 5.83 1.10 9.70
CA ILE A 32 6.29 -0.18 10.27
C ILE A 32 5.22 -1.26 10.05
N ALA A 33 3.95 -0.95 10.28
CA ALA A 33 2.87 -1.91 10.05
C ALA A 33 2.81 -2.38 8.58
N ILE A 34 2.99 -1.46 7.62
CA ILE A 34 3.07 -1.79 6.19
C ILE A 34 4.23 -2.74 5.91
N ILE A 35 5.43 -2.46 6.43
CA ILE A 35 6.59 -3.36 6.24
C ILE A 35 6.29 -4.77 6.74
N LEU A 36 5.68 -4.90 7.93
CA LEU A 36 5.32 -6.21 8.48
C LEU A 36 4.29 -6.92 7.59
N MET A 37 3.27 -6.20 7.12
CA MET A 37 2.26 -6.75 6.21
C MET A 37 2.85 -7.15 4.86
N ASP A 38 3.78 -6.38 4.30
CA ASP A 38 4.49 -6.70 3.05
C ASP A 38 5.33 -7.98 3.20
N ILE A 39 6.04 -8.15 4.32
CA ILE A 39 6.79 -9.39 4.58
C ILE A 39 5.84 -10.59 4.69
N ILE A 40 4.73 -10.43 5.41
CA ILE A 40 3.73 -11.49 5.57
C ILE A 40 3.12 -11.87 4.23
N ILE A 41 2.70 -10.89 3.41
CA ILE A 41 2.02 -11.18 2.14
C ILE A 41 2.96 -11.88 1.15
N ILE A 42 4.25 -11.51 1.12
CA ILE A 42 5.27 -12.19 0.31
C ILE A 42 5.44 -13.64 0.77
N GLY A 43 5.52 -13.88 2.08
CA GLY A 43 5.66 -15.24 2.64
C GLY A 43 4.45 -16.12 2.38
N VAL A 44 3.24 -15.58 2.56
CA VAL A 44 1.97 -16.28 2.31
C VAL A 44 1.80 -16.58 0.81
N ALA A 45 2.14 -15.64 -0.06
CA ALA A 45 2.11 -15.85 -1.51
C ALA A 45 3.09 -16.94 -1.98
N ALA A 46 4.30 -16.99 -1.40
CA ALA A 46 5.25 -18.08 -1.66
C ALA A 46 4.72 -19.44 -1.16
N GLY A 47 4.09 -19.47 0.01
CA GLY A 47 3.44 -20.67 0.56
C GLY A 47 2.29 -21.17 -0.32
N ASN A 48 1.49 -20.25 -0.86
CA ASN A 48 0.41 -20.56 -1.78
C ASN A 48 0.93 -21.26 -3.05
N LEU A 49 1.96 -20.69 -3.69
CA LEU A 49 2.59 -21.27 -4.87
C LEU A 49 3.14 -22.69 -4.63
N ASN A 50 3.61 -22.97 -3.41
CA ASN A 50 4.06 -24.31 -3.04
C ASN A 50 2.90 -25.29 -2.78
N SER A 51 1.82 -24.82 -2.15
CA SER A 51 0.67 -25.66 -1.78
C SER A 51 -0.11 -26.21 -2.97
N THR A 52 -0.03 -25.53 -4.11
CA THR A 52 -0.82 -25.79 -5.32
C THR A 52 -0.10 -26.67 -6.33
N ARG A 53 1.17 -27.03 -6.07
CA ARG A 53 1.98 -27.92 -6.93
C ARG A 53 1.29 -29.25 -7.22
N TYR A 54 0.65 -29.83 -6.21
CA TYR A 54 -0.05 -31.13 -6.32
C TYR A 54 -1.42 -30.99 -6.99
N ALA A 55 -2.13 -29.88 -6.76
CA ALA A 55 -3.44 -29.63 -7.36
C ALA A 55 -3.35 -29.37 -8.87
N PHE A 56 -2.27 -28.73 -9.35
CA PHE A 56 -2.10 -28.43 -10.78
C PHE A 56 -1.97 -29.70 -11.65
N ALA A 57 -1.49 -30.81 -11.07
CA ALA A 57 -1.29 -32.06 -11.78
C ALA A 57 -2.61 -32.78 -12.13
N SER A 58 -3.72 -32.49 -11.44
CA SER A 58 -4.95 -33.29 -11.54
C SER A 58 -5.95 -32.85 -12.62
N SER A 59 -5.60 -31.90 -13.49
CA SER A 59 -6.43 -31.37 -14.62
C SER A 59 -7.81 -30.80 -14.22
N TYR A 60 -8.23 -30.96 -12.96
CA TYR A 60 -9.51 -30.53 -12.38
C TYR A 60 -9.59 -29.00 -12.20
N TYR A 61 -8.45 -28.31 -12.33
CA TYR A 61 -8.28 -26.88 -12.01
C TYR A 61 -8.04 -26.01 -13.24
N TYR A 62 -8.86 -26.16 -14.28
CA TYR A 62 -8.72 -25.33 -15.49
C TYR A 62 -8.85 -23.81 -15.21
N TYR A 63 -9.47 -23.41 -14.09
CA TYR A 63 -9.76 -22.01 -13.75
C TYR A 63 -9.00 -21.45 -12.54
N TYR A 64 -8.17 -22.24 -11.85
CA TYR A 64 -7.39 -21.76 -10.71
C TYR A 64 -5.90 -21.78 -11.03
N SER A 65 -5.28 -20.60 -11.01
CA SER A 65 -3.84 -20.46 -11.18
C SER A 65 -3.28 -19.45 -10.18
N PRO A 66 -2.47 -19.88 -9.19
CA PRO A 66 -1.88 -18.99 -8.18
C PRO A 66 -0.88 -17.99 -8.78
N PHE A 67 -0.50 -18.19 -10.04
CA PHE A 67 0.43 -17.36 -10.78
C PHE A 67 -0.08 -15.93 -10.94
N TRP A 68 -1.38 -15.74 -11.15
CA TRP A 68 -1.96 -14.41 -11.32
C TRP A 68 -1.90 -13.60 -10.03
N THR A 69 -2.26 -14.21 -8.89
CA THR A 69 -2.08 -13.59 -7.58
C THR A 69 -0.62 -13.19 -7.35
N PHE A 70 0.34 -14.04 -7.71
CA PHE A 70 1.76 -13.71 -7.58
C PHE A 70 2.15 -12.47 -8.40
N ILE A 71 1.72 -12.39 -9.66
CA ILE A 71 2.00 -11.25 -10.55
C ILE A 71 1.40 -9.94 -10.01
N PHE A 72 0.18 -9.97 -9.47
CA PHE A 72 -0.50 -8.75 -9.06
C PHE A 72 -0.18 -8.30 -7.63
N ILE A 73 0.25 -9.20 -6.74
CA ILE A 73 0.53 -8.89 -5.33
C ILE A 73 2.01 -8.62 -5.06
N ILE A 74 2.91 -9.41 -5.65
CA ILE A 74 4.34 -9.36 -5.29
C ILE A 74 5.01 -8.05 -5.75
N PRO A 75 4.83 -7.56 -6.99
CA PRO A 75 5.48 -6.32 -7.40
C PRO A 75 5.05 -5.09 -6.57
N PRO A 76 3.75 -4.88 -6.28
CA PRO A 76 3.34 -3.82 -5.34
C PRO A 76 3.92 -4.00 -3.93
N ALA A 77 3.98 -5.23 -3.41
CA ALA A 77 4.56 -5.50 -2.09
C ALA A 77 6.06 -5.19 -2.01
N ILE A 78 6.83 -5.57 -3.03
CA ILE A 78 8.26 -5.22 -3.10
C ILE A 78 8.43 -3.70 -3.19
N LEU A 79 7.67 -3.04 -4.06
CA LEU A 79 7.75 -1.59 -4.23
C LEU A 79 7.36 -0.85 -2.95
N SER A 80 6.30 -1.30 -2.26
CA SER A 80 5.88 -0.78 -0.97
C SER A 80 6.97 -0.97 0.08
N PHE A 81 7.50 -2.18 0.24
CA PHE A 81 8.56 -2.49 1.18
C PHE A 81 9.79 -1.60 0.97
N VAL A 82 10.29 -1.55 -0.27
CA VAL A 82 11.47 -0.74 -0.64
C VAL A 82 11.22 0.73 -0.34
N TRP A 83 10.03 1.24 -0.63
CA TRP A 83 9.70 2.63 -0.36
C TRP A 83 9.66 2.96 1.13
N GLN A 84 9.05 2.10 1.94
CA GLN A 84 8.98 2.33 3.39
C GLN A 84 10.38 2.27 3.99
N VAL A 85 11.21 1.31 3.58
CA VAL A 85 12.62 1.21 3.97
C VAL A 85 13.39 2.47 3.55
N ALA A 86 13.23 2.94 2.31
CA ALA A 86 13.88 4.14 1.83
C ALA A 86 13.50 5.38 2.65
N GLU A 87 12.22 5.55 3.00
CA GLU A 87 11.78 6.64 3.87
C GLU A 87 12.42 6.52 5.27
N PHE A 88 12.45 5.34 5.89
CA PHE A 88 13.11 5.15 7.18
C PHE A 88 14.59 5.48 7.14
N ILE A 89 15.30 5.05 6.09
CA ILE A 89 16.72 5.35 5.90
C ILE A 89 16.91 6.86 5.73
N THR A 90 16.09 7.53 4.91
CA THR A 90 16.22 8.98 4.71
C THR A 90 15.97 9.77 5.99
N LEU A 91 15.01 9.34 6.82
CA LEU A 91 14.75 9.94 8.13
C LEU A 91 15.90 9.70 9.12
N ALA A 92 16.49 8.50 9.12
CA ALA A 92 17.61 8.16 9.99
C ALA A 92 18.88 8.94 9.63
N VAL A 93 19.18 9.07 8.33
CA VAL A 93 20.41 9.73 7.84
C VAL A 93 20.29 11.24 7.85
N ARG A 94 19.17 11.79 7.33
CA ARG A 94 19.05 13.23 7.10
C ARG A 94 18.51 13.99 8.30
N LYS A 95 17.88 13.33 9.28
CA LYS A 95 17.25 13.83 10.54
C LYS A 95 16.22 14.97 10.41
N ASP A 96 16.32 15.77 9.36
CA ASP A 96 15.72 17.09 9.22
C ASP A 96 14.72 17.15 8.05
N ARG A 97 14.88 16.26 7.06
CA ARG A 97 14.07 16.19 5.83
C ARG A 97 13.94 14.75 5.31
N GLY A 98 12.72 14.23 5.32
CA GLY A 98 12.35 12.99 4.61
C GLY A 98 12.16 13.22 3.11
N ILE A 99 11.62 12.21 2.42
CA ILE A 99 11.33 12.29 0.98
C ILE A 99 10.29 13.39 0.69
N HIS A 100 10.37 13.98 -0.51
CA HIS A 100 9.48 15.06 -0.94
C HIS A 100 8.00 14.65 -0.82
N PRO A 101 7.11 15.49 -0.24
CA PRO A 101 5.71 15.15 0.00
C PRO A 101 4.94 14.81 -1.28
N GLY A 102 5.27 15.46 -2.40
CA GLY A 102 4.66 15.13 -3.69
C GLY A 102 5.00 13.71 -4.19
N ALA A 103 6.19 13.20 -3.86
CA ALA A 103 6.56 11.83 -4.21
C ALA A 103 5.78 10.81 -3.37
N HIS A 104 5.49 11.13 -2.10
CA HIS A 104 4.60 10.32 -1.27
C HIS A 104 3.17 10.24 -1.84
N VAL A 105 2.63 11.36 -2.36
CA VAL A 105 1.30 11.38 -2.97
C VAL A 105 1.24 10.42 -4.16
N GLY A 106 2.18 10.55 -5.09
CA GLY A 106 2.21 9.72 -6.30
C GLY A 106 2.36 8.24 -5.99
N LEU A 107 3.33 7.87 -5.14
CA LEU A 107 3.58 6.46 -4.91
C LEU A 107 2.48 5.77 -4.10
N HIS A 108 1.96 6.39 -3.04
CA HIS A 108 0.88 5.77 -2.28
C HIS A 108 -0.39 5.60 -3.12
N LEU A 109 -0.64 6.48 -4.10
CA LEU A 109 -1.71 6.30 -5.08
C LEU A 109 -1.48 5.09 -5.98
N VAL A 110 -0.28 4.94 -6.55
CA VAL A 110 0.07 3.79 -7.40
C VAL A 110 -0.03 2.47 -6.62
N LEU A 111 0.51 2.42 -5.40
CA LEU A 111 0.45 1.24 -4.54
C LEU A 111 -1.01 0.91 -4.16
N TRP A 112 -1.80 1.91 -3.80
CA TRP A 112 -3.23 1.73 -3.49
C TRP A 112 -4.00 1.11 -4.67
N LEU A 113 -3.80 1.62 -5.88
CA LEU A 113 -4.42 1.06 -7.09
C LEU A 113 -3.90 -0.35 -7.41
N GLY A 114 -2.59 -0.58 -7.28
CA GLY A 114 -1.99 -1.90 -7.48
C GLY A 114 -2.57 -2.95 -6.55
N TYR A 115 -2.72 -2.61 -5.27
CA TYR A 115 -3.34 -3.51 -4.29
C TYR A 115 -4.84 -3.72 -4.53
N ILE A 116 -5.58 -2.77 -5.09
CA ILE A 116 -6.99 -3.01 -5.51
C ILE A 116 -7.05 -4.08 -6.59
N VAL A 117 -6.18 -4.00 -7.60
CA VAL A 117 -6.10 -5.01 -8.67
C VAL A 117 -5.76 -6.37 -8.06
N GLY A 118 -4.72 -6.42 -7.22
CA GLY A 118 -4.32 -7.65 -6.52
C GLY A 118 -5.43 -8.24 -5.64
N ALA A 119 -6.13 -7.43 -4.85
CA ALA A 119 -7.23 -7.88 -4.00
C ALA A 119 -8.42 -8.39 -4.82
N THR A 120 -8.71 -7.77 -5.96
CA THR A 120 -9.79 -8.22 -6.85
C THR A 120 -9.50 -9.61 -7.40
N TYR A 121 -8.30 -9.83 -7.94
CA TYR A 121 -7.88 -11.16 -8.38
C TYR A 121 -7.86 -12.16 -7.24
N ALA A 122 -7.35 -11.76 -6.06
CA ALA A 122 -7.32 -12.62 -4.91
C ALA A 122 -8.73 -13.08 -4.48
N GLY A 123 -9.71 -12.18 -4.53
CA GLY A 123 -11.11 -12.49 -4.26
C GLY A 123 -11.75 -13.44 -5.27
N LEU A 124 -11.43 -13.32 -6.55
CA LEU A 124 -11.90 -14.26 -7.59
C LEU A 124 -11.33 -15.67 -7.34
N GLU A 125 -10.06 -15.77 -6.95
CA GLU A 125 -9.44 -17.05 -6.59
C GLU A 125 -10.01 -17.64 -5.30
N VAL A 126 -10.34 -16.82 -4.30
CA VAL A 126 -11.06 -17.30 -3.10
C VAL A 126 -12.40 -17.93 -3.50
N GLN A 127 -13.15 -17.30 -4.41
CA GLN A 127 -14.44 -17.83 -4.86
C GLN A 127 -14.30 -19.14 -5.63
N SER A 128 -13.26 -19.28 -6.46
CA SER A 128 -13.01 -20.54 -7.17
C SER A 128 -12.61 -21.65 -6.19
N LEU A 129 -11.72 -21.36 -5.23
CA LEU A 129 -11.31 -22.31 -4.20
C LEU A 129 -12.45 -22.70 -3.23
N ASP A 130 -13.33 -21.76 -2.87
CA ASP A 130 -14.52 -22.05 -2.06
C ASP A 130 -15.45 -23.04 -2.78
N ARG A 131 -15.64 -22.88 -4.10
CA ARG A 131 -16.42 -23.83 -4.90
C ARG A 131 -15.84 -25.25 -4.80
N TYR A 132 -14.53 -25.39 -4.92
CA TYR A 132 -13.84 -26.69 -4.81
C TYR A 132 -13.86 -27.27 -3.38
N ASN A 133 -13.88 -26.41 -2.35
CA ASN A 133 -14.04 -26.88 -0.98
C ASN A 133 -15.46 -27.42 -0.72
N ARG A 134 -16.48 -26.86 -1.38
CA ARG A 134 -17.89 -27.30 -1.25
C ARG A 134 -18.21 -28.54 -2.06
N GLU A 135 -17.61 -28.68 -3.24
CA GLU A 135 -17.77 -29.81 -4.14
C GLU A 135 -16.48 -30.64 -4.12
N PRO A 136 -16.35 -31.64 -3.23
CA PRO A 136 -15.10 -32.37 -3.04
C PRO A 136 -14.68 -33.05 -4.34
N TYR A 137 -13.37 -33.03 -4.61
CA TYR A 137 -12.80 -33.75 -5.75
C TYR A 137 -13.21 -35.23 -5.69
N ARG A 138 -13.83 -35.71 -6.77
CA ARG A 138 -14.17 -37.12 -6.97
C ARG A 138 -13.61 -37.58 -8.31
N SER A 139 -12.75 -38.58 -8.27
CA SER A 139 -12.23 -39.22 -9.47
C SER A 139 -13.33 -40.01 -10.19
N ASN A 140 -13.32 -40.00 -11.53
CA ASN A 140 -14.26 -40.77 -12.32
C ASN A 140 -13.80 -42.25 -12.35
N ARG A 141 -14.50 -43.11 -11.61
CA ARG A 141 -14.16 -44.53 -11.41
C ARG A 141 -14.32 -45.31 -12.71
N TYR A 142 -13.25 -45.47 -13.50
CA TYR A 142 -13.30 -46.30 -14.71
C TYR A 142 -12.43 -47.57 -14.67
N TYR A 143 -11.41 -47.67 -13.79
CA TYR A 143 -10.59 -48.89 -13.65
C TYR A 143 -10.13 -49.16 -12.20
N GLY A 144 -10.76 -50.16 -11.57
CA GLY A 144 -10.12 -51.28 -10.88
C GLY A 144 -9.19 -51.12 -9.67
N SER A 145 -8.74 -49.93 -9.23
CA SER A 145 -7.82 -49.82 -8.08
C SER A 145 -8.31 -48.86 -7.02
N ARG A 146 -9.06 -49.38 -6.04
CA ARG A 146 -9.65 -48.60 -4.93
C ARG A 146 -8.60 -48.07 -3.94
N TYR A 147 -7.45 -48.73 -3.80
CA TYR A 147 -6.47 -48.45 -2.74
C TYR A 147 -5.57 -47.23 -2.99
N ASN A 148 -5.31 -46.84 -4.23
CA ASN A 148 -4.49 -45.64 -4.53
C ASN A 148 -5.33 -44.36 -4.67
N TYR A 149 -6.60 -44.48 -5.04
CA TYR A 149 -7.47 -43.33 -5.30
C TYR A 149 -7.94 -42.61 -4.04
N ASP A 150 -8.32 -43.34 -2.99
CA ASP A 150 -8.83 -42.73 -1.76
C ASP A 150 -7.77 -41.83 -1.08
N ASN A 151 -6.49 -42.23 -1.17
CA ASN A 151 -5.36 -41.45 -0.66
C ASN A 151 -5.08 -40.20 -1.50
N GLU A 152 -5.13 -40.33 -2.84
CA GLU A 152 -4.95 -39.21 -3.77
C GLU A 152 -6.04 -38.15 -3.61
N GLU A 153 -7.32 -38.56 -3.51
CA GLU A 153 -8.44 -37.64 -3.28
C GLU A 153 -8.29 -36.87 -1.96
N ALA A 154 -7.87 -37.55 -0.89
CA ALA A 154 -7.62 -36.93 0.41
C ALA A 154 -6.46 -35.93 0.38
N GLU A 155 -5.36 -36.25 -0.31
CA GLU A 155 -4.21 -35.37 -0.47
C GLU A 155 -4.54 -34.12 -1.29
N VAL A 156 -5.28 -34.28 -2.40
CA VAL A 156 -5.74 -33.15 -3.23
C VAL A 156 -6.67 -32.23 -2.41
N GLN A 157 -7.63 -32.79 -1.68
CA GLN A 157 -8.53 -32.00 -0.84
C GLN A 157 -7.78 -31.26 0.29
N ALA A 158 -6.74 -31.89 0.86
CA ALA A 158 -5.90 -31.25 1.87
C ALA A 158 -5.10 -30.08 1.27
N ALA A 159 -4.56 -30.23 0.05
CA ALA A 159 -3.88 -29.16 -0.66
C ALA A 159 -4.80 -27.97 -0.94
N LEU A 160 -6.07 -28.21 -1.29
CA LEU A 160 -7.06 -27.15 -1.51
C LEU A 160 -7.40 -26.35 -0.28
N LYS A 161 -7.62 -27.03 0.85
CA LYS A 161 -7.90 -26.34 2.11
C LYS A 161 -6.73 -25.45 2.52
N ARG A 162 -5.49 -25.89 2.26
CA ARG A 162 -4.28 -25.09 2.46
C ARG A 162 -4.24 -23.89 1.52
N ALA A 163 -4.44 -24.10 0.20
CA ALA A 163 -4.45 -23.03 -0.80
C ALA A 163 -5.52 -21.98 -0.49
N PHE A 164 -6.73 -22.40 -0.12
CA PHE A 164 -7.81 -21.52 0.32
C PHE A 164 -7.40 -20.68 1.52
N SER A 165 -6.78 -21.30 2.53
CA SER A 165 -6.32 -20.60 3.73
C SER A 165 -5.27 -19.53 3.40
N PHE A 166 -4.31 -19.85 2.53
CA PHE A 166 -3.32 -18.88 2.05
C PHE A 166 -3.97 -17.75 1.26
N GLN A 167 -4.89 -18.07 0.34
CA GLN A 167 -5.54 -17.08 -0.49
C GLN A 167 -6.41 -16.11 0.31
N MET A 168 -7.12 -16.63 1.32
CA MET A 168 -7.87 -15.80 2.27
C MET A 168 -6.95 -14.87 3.06
N ALA A 169 -5.80 -15.35 3.51
CA ALA A 169 -4.81 -14.51 4.18
C ALA A 169 -4.30 -13.40 3.24
N ILE A 170 -3.94 -13.72 2.00
CA ILE A 170 -3.52 -12.74 0.99
C ILE A 170 -4.58 -11.65 0.82
N LEU A 171 -5.86 -12.04 0.66
CA LEU A 171 -6.96 -11.10 0.48
C LEU A 171 -7.10 -10.16 1.70
N VAL A 172 -7.06 -10.70 2.91
CA VAL A 172 -7.17 -9.90 4.15
C VAL A 172 -6.03 -8.91 4.28
N PHE A 173 -4.77 -9.35 4.07
CA PHE A 173 -3.61 -8.47 4.13
C PHE A 173 -3.62 -7.44 2.99
N ALA A 174 -4.03 -7.81 1.78
CA ALA A 174 -4.17 -6.88 0.67
C ALA A 174 -5.18 -5.77 0.99
N VAL A 175 -6.35 -6.11 1.56
CA VAL A 175 -7.35 -5.11 1.97
C VAL A 175 -6.81 -4.19 3.07
N MET A 176 -6.08 -4.72 4.05
CA MET A 176 -5.43 -3.88 5.07
C MET A 176 -4.39 -2.94 4.47
N LEU A 177 -3.61 -3.40 3.49
CA LEU A 177 -2.63 -2.59 2.76
C LEU A 177 -3.29 -1.50 1.90
N ILE A 178 -4.45 -1.79 1.28
CA ILE A 178 -5.28 -0.79 0.59
C ILE A 178 -5.63 0.34 1.57
N ILE A 179 -6.17 0.00 2.75
CA ILE A 179 -6.58 0.99 3.74
C ILE A 179 -5.36 1.79 4.26
N ALA A 180 -4.24 1.12 4.52
CA ALA A 180 -3.02 1.75 5.01
C ALA A 180 -2.44 2.74 3.97
N HIS A 181 -2.33 2.34 2.70
CA HIS A 181 -1.84 3.21 1.64
C HIS A 181 -2.79 4.36 1.33
N LEU A 182 -4.10 4.14 1.38
CA LEU A 182 -5.09 5.21 1.26
C LEU A 182 -4.91 6.25 2.37
N THR A 183 -4.72 5.79 3.61
CA THR A 183 -4.50 6.66 4.77
C THR A 183 -3.23 7.51 4.58
N LEU A 184 -2.13 6.91 4.12
CA LEU A 184 -0.89 7.63 3.83
C LEU A 184 -1.02 8.58 2.63
N PHE A 185 -1.78 8.20 1.61
CA PHE A 185 -2.08 9.03 0.45
C PHE A 185 -2.85 10.30 0.86
N VAL A 186 -3.97 10.16 1.57
CA VAL A 186 -4.79 11.30 2.03
C VAL A 186 -3.93 12.25 2.87
N ARG A 187 -3.11 11.69 3.76
CA ARG A 187 -2.19 12.49 4.56
C ARG A 187 -1.14 13.23 3.72
N ALA A 188 -0.56 12.57 2.72
CA ALA A 188 0.41 13.20 1.82
C ALA A 188 -0.23 14.33 1.00
N CYS A 189 -1.50 14.16 0.60
CA CYS A 189 -2.29 15.21 -0.06
C CYS A 189 -2.50 16.42 0.87
N ILE A 190 -2.88 16.20 2.12
CA ILE A 190 -3.07 17.27 3.11
C ILE A 190 -1.75 18.03 3.35
N GLU A 191 -0.64 17.30 3.51
CA GLU A 191 0.69 17.91 3.71
C GLU A 191 1.09 18.78 2.51
N THR A 192 0.86 18.27 1.29
CA THR A 192 1.17 19.00 0.05
C THR A 192 0.28 20.23 -0.09
N HIS A 193 -1.03 20.10 0.17
CA HIS A 193 -1.97 21.22 0.14
C HIS A 193 -1.59 22.31 1.15
N ARG A 194 -1.25 21.93 2.39
CA ARG A 194 -0.82 22.87 3.43
C ARG A 194 0.43 23.64 3.01
N ARG A 195 1.43 22.96 2.43
CA ARG A 195 2.65 23.61 1.93
C ARG A 195 2.36 24.56 0.78
N ASN A 196 1.52 24.16 -0.18
CA ASN A 196 1.17 25.03 -1.32
C ASN A 196 0.41 26.29 -0.88
N LYS A 197 -0.47 26.19 0.11
CA LYS A 197 -1.19 27.35 0.67
C LYS A 197 -0.23 28.37 1.32
N GLN A 198 0.81 27.89 2.00
CA GLN A 198 1.82 28.76 2.62
C GLN A 198 2.70 29.47 1.59
N VAL A 199 3.12 28.74 0.54
CA VAL A 199 3.89 29.33 -0.56
C VAL A 199 3.10 30.41 -1.28
N ARG A 200 1.81 30.17 -1.59
CA ARG A 200 0.94 31.19 -2.20
C ARG A 200 0.69 32.41 -1.32
N GLY A 201 0.65 32.26 0.01
CA GLY A 201 0.55 33.39 0.93
C GLY A 201 1.75 34.33 0.89
N MET A 202 2.93 33.86 0.46
CA MET A 202 4.14 34.69 0.32
C MET A 202 4.22 35.43 -1.03
N TYR A 203 3.54 34.95 -2.08
CA TYR A 203 3.55 35.55 -3.42
C TYR A 203 2.43 36.57 -3.67
N VAL A 204 1.75 37.05 -2.62
CA VAL A 204 0.88 38.24 -2.70
C VAL A 204 1.65 39.40 -2.10
N PRO A 205 2.46 40.15 -2.86
CA PRO A 205 3.00 41.40 -2.36
C PRO A 205 1.84 42.36 -2.11
N ALA A 206 1.93 43.12 -1.02
CA ALA A 206 1.00 44.21 -0.74
C ALA A 206 0.83 45.08 -2.00
N LYS A 207 -0.41 45.37 -2.36
CA LYS A 207 -0.73 46.39 -3.36
C LYS A 207 -0.01 47.66 -2.92
N GLN A 208 1.03 48.07 -3.65
CA GLN A 208 1.76 49.30 -3.40
C GLN A 208 0.75 50.44 -3.51
N SER A 209 0.36 51.03 -2.38
CA SER A 209 -0.51 52.20 -2.37
C SER A 209 0.26 53.33 -3.06
N GLU A 210 -0.27 53.79 -4.18
CA GLU A 210 0.23 54.93 -4.95
C GLU A 210 0.49 56.11 -4.01
N GLN A 211 1.66 56.75 -4.12
CA GLN A 211 1.96 57.99 -3.43
C GLN A 211 1.05 59.10 -3.98
N PRO A 212 0.24 59.78 -3.14
CA PRO A 212 -0.46 60.96 -3.58
C PRO A 212 0.49 62.16 -3.52
N TRP A 213 0.90 62.63 -4.71
CA TRP A 213 1.23 64.02 -5.05
C TRP A 213 1.38 65.00 -3.86
N SER A 214 2.60 65.34 -3.48
CA SER A 214 2.84 66.50 -2.63
C SER A 214 2.79 67.77 -3.48
N VAL A 215 1.73 68.53 -3.23
CA VAL A 215 1.39 69.87 -3.70
C VAL A 215 2.56 70.85 -3.57
N ASN A 216 2.69 71.70 -4.60
CA ASN A 216 3.47 72.93 -4.67
C ASN A 216 3.57 73.65 -3.31
N GLN A 217 4.80 73.99 -2.90
CA GLN A 217 5.03 75.05 -1.92
C GLN A 217 5.74 76.21 -2.62
N ALA A 218 5.25 77.40 -2.30
CA ALA A 218 5.43 78.70 -2.94
C ALA A 218 6.88 79.20 -3.02
#